data_AF-A0A954P7A6-F1
#
_entry.id   AF-A0A954P7A6-F1
#
_cell.length_a   1.000
_cell.length_b   1.000
_cell.length_c   1.000
_cell.angle_alpha   90.00
_cell.angle_beta   90.00
_cell.angle_gamma   90.00
#
_symmetry.space_group_name_H-M   'P 1'
#
loop_
_entity.id
_entity.type
_entity.pdbx_description
1 polymer ?
#
loop_
_entity_poly.entity_id
_entity_poly.type
_entity_poly.pdbx_seq_one_letter_code
_entity_poly.pdbx_strand_id
1 'polypeptide(L)'
;MDNKPTNAFTSLRLSPIRLGLSFGATGVVFYLACMLTMAIVPHAQALVLYNSMLHGFDVTPILRTSVPIGEAALGLIATFIGGGLAGSLIAGFHNLGLRKPA
;
A
#
# COMPACT_ATOMS: atom_id res chain seq x y z
N MET A 1 27.34 -2.47 39.10
CA MET A 1 27.48 -1.85 37.76
C MET A 1 26.55 -2.59 36.83
N ASP A 2 25.32 -2.11 36.68
CA ASP A 2 24.35 -2.64 35.70
C ASP A 2 24.09 -1.53 34.69
N ASN A 3 24.86 -1.57 33.61
CA ASN A 3 24.80 -0.58 32.54
C ASN A 3 24.05 -1.25 31.39
N LYS A 4 22.72 -1.15 31.41
CA LYS A 4 21.85 -1.70 30.38
C LYS A 4 21.40 -0.59 29.41
N PRO A 5 22.14 -0.28 28.32
CA PRO A 5 21.62 0.54 27.24
C PRO A 5 20.86 -0.37 26.26
N THR A 6 19.71 -0.94 26.65
CA THR A 6 18.96 -1.87 25.76
C THR A 6 17.60 -1.35 25.29
N ASN A 7 17.23 -0.15 25.73
CA ASN A 7 15.86 0.33 25.69
C ASN A 7 15.57 1.07 24.37
N ALA A 8 16.53 1.85 23.86
CA ALA A 8 16.31 2.74 22.73
C ALA A 8 16.39 2.04 21.36
N PHE A 9 17.28 1.05 21.20
CA PHE A 9 17.42 0.32 19.93
C PHE A 9 16.28 -0.70 19.70
N THR A 10 15.69 -1.23 20.77
CA THR A 10 14.55 -2.15 20.68
C THR A 10 13.27 -1.41 20.27
N SER A 11 13.09 -0.16 20.72
CA SER A 11 11.93 0.66 20.38
C SER A 11 11.92 1.19 18.94
N LEU A 12 13.08 1.26 18.27
CA LEU A 12 13.16 1.70 16.87
C LEU A 12 12.95 0.57 15.85
N ARG A 13 12.93 -0.70 16.27
CA ARG A 13 12.71 -1.81 15.35
C ARG A 13 11.25 -1.90 14.92
N LEU A 14 11.00 -1.78 13.62
CA LEU A 14 9.68 -2.02 13.05
C LEU A 14 9.49 -3.52 12.84
N SER A 15 8.37 -4.05 13.30
CA SER A 15 8.00 -5.45 13.03
C SER A 15 7.51 -5.58 11.57
N PRO A 16 8.12 -6.44 10.75
CA PRO A 16 7.70 -6.60 9.36
C PRO A 16 6.24 -7.03 9.22
N ILE A 17 5.78 -7.96 10.06
CA ILE A 17 4.41 -8.48 10.00
C ILE A 17 3.38 -7.39 10.31
N ARG A 18 3.57 -6.61 11.38
CA ARG A 18 2.58 -5.56 11.73
C ARG A 18 2.57 -4.46 10.67
N LEU A 19 3.74 -4.02 10.18
CA LEU A 19 3.79 -2.98 9.15
C LEU A 19 3.21 -3.47 7.82
N GLY A 20 3.52 -4.71 7.43
CA GLY A 20 2.92 -5.36 6.27
C GLY A 20 1.40 -5.42 6.39
N LEU A 21 0.87 -5.95 7.49
CA LEU A 21 -0.58 -6.04 7.70
C LEU A 21 -1.26 -4.65 7.61
N SER A 22 -0.69 -3.63 8.26
CA SER A 22 -1.20 -2.26 8.21
C SER A 22 -1.16 -1.66 6.81
N PHE A 23 -0.07 -1.84 6.07
CA PHE A 23 0.06 -1.30 4.73
C PHE A 23 -0.86 -2.03 3.73
N GLY A 24 -0.97 -3.35 3.84
CA GLY A 24 -1.93 -4.15 3.07
C GLY A 24 -3.38 -3.73 3.33
N ALA A 25 -3.76 -3.55 4.60
CA ALA A 25 -5.09 -3.07 4.98
C ALA A 25 -5.36 -1.64 4.45
N THR A 26 -4.35 -0.77 4.48
CA THR A 26 -4.45 0.58 3.89
C THR A 26 -4.67 0.50 2.38
N GLY A 27 -3.97 -0.41 1.69
CA GLY A 27 -4.17 -0.68 0.27
C GLY A 27 -5.59 -1.15 -0.05
N VAL A 28 -6.18 -2.01 0.79
CA VAL A 28 -7.59 -2.42 0.69
C VAL A 28 -8.54 -1.24 0.81
N VAL A 29 -8.33 -0.36 1.80
CA VAL A 29 -9.16 0.85 1.97
C VAL A 29 -9.06 1.75 0.73
N PHE A 30 -7.85 1.94 0.20
CA PHE A 30 -7.64 2.74 -1.01
C PHE A 30 -8.31 2.12 -2.25
N TYR A 31 -8.26 0.79 -2.39
CA TYR A 31 -8.95 0.08 -3.46
C TYR A 31 -10.47 0.26 -3.39
N LEU A 32 -11.05 0.12 -2.19
CA LEU A 32 -12.48 0.35 -1.97
C LEU A 32 -12.87 1.81 -2.23
N ALA A 33 -12.01 2.77 -1.87
CA ALA A 33 -12.20 4.17 -2.20
C ALA A 33 -12.25 4.38 -3.72
N CYS A 34 -11.32 3.78 -4.48
CA CYS A 34 -11.36 3.79 -5.95
C CYS A 34 -12.67 3.20 -6.51
N MET A 35 -13.13 2.07 -5.99
CA MET A 35 -14.41 1.48 -6.41
C MET A 35 -15.58 2.42 -6.15
N LEU A 36 -15.62 3.06 -4.97
CA LEU A 36 -16.66 4.02 -4.62
C LEU A 36 -16.61 5.25 -5.53
N THR A 37 -15.42 5.79 -5.81
CA THR A 37 -15.24 6.89 -6.77
C THR A 37 -15.79 6.51 -8.14
N MET A 38 -15.50 5.31 -8.64
CA MET A 38 -16.03 4.82 -9.92
C MET A 38 -17.55 4.62 -9.93
N ALA A 39 -18.17 4.42 -8.76
CA ALA A 39 -19.62 4.26 -8.64
C ALA A 39 -20.38 5.60 -8.60
N ILE A 40 -19.76 6.66 -8.06
CA ILE A 40 -20.41 7.97 -7.86
C ILE A 40 -20.00 9.02 -8.90
N VAL A 41 -18.78 8.93 -9.44
CA VAL A 41 -18.21 9.93 -10.34
C VAL A 41 -18.45 9.55 -11.80
N PRO A 42 -18.91 10.47 -12.66
CA PRO A 42 -18.99 10.25 -14.10
C PRO A 42 -17.66 9.82 -14.72
N HIS A 43 -17.70 8.90 -15.68
CA HIS A 43 -16.51 8.32 -16.31
C HIS A 43 -15.49 9.35 -16.80
N ALA A 44 -15.94 10.43 -17.46
CA ALA A 44 -15.05 11.48 -17.96
C ALA A 44 -14.27 12.21 -16.85
N GLN A 45 -14.88 12.38 -15.68
CA GLN A 45 -14.25 13.04 -14.52
C GLN A 45 -13.30 12.07 -13.81
N ALA A 46 -13.64 10.78 -13.74
CA ALA A 46 -12.75 9.74 -13.24
C ALA A 46 -11.46 9.64 -14.08
N LEU A 47 -11.55 9.75 -15.41
CA LEU A 47 -10.38 9.79 -16.30
C LEU A 47 -9.44 10.95 -15.97
N VAL A 48 -9.97 12.16 -15.79
CA VAL A 48 -9.17 13.33 -15.43
C VAL A 48 -8.48 13.14 -14.07
N LEU A 49 -9.19 12.58 -13.09
CA LEU A 49 -8.62 12.30 -11.77
C LEU A 49 -7.45 11.32 -11.86
N TYR A 50 -7.64 10.15 -12.48
CA TYR A 50 -6.59 9.13 -12.56
C TYR A 50 -5.41 9.56 -13.43
N ASN A 51 -5.64 10.24 -14.56
CA ASN A 51 -4.57 10.80 -15.37
C ASN A 51 -3.76 11.88 -14.62
N SER A 52 -4.42 12.62 -13.71
CA SER A 52 -3.73 13.59 -12.85
C SER A 52 -2.93 12.92 -11.73
N MET A 53 -3.42 11.80 -11.19
CA MET A 53 -2.73 11.01 -10.16
C MET A 53 -1.54 10.23 -10.74
N LEU A 54 -1.67 9.71 -11.96
CA LEU A 54 -0.68 8.88 -12.64
C LEU A 54 0.03 9.69 -13.72
N HIS A 55 0.84 10.67 -13.30
CA HIS A 55 1.54 11.58 -14.20
C HIS A 55 2.26 10.82 -15.34
N GLY A 56 1.87 11.10 -16.58
CA GLY A 56 2.47 10.49 -17.78
C GLY A 56 1.88 9.13 -18.20
N PHE A 57 0.84 8.64 -17.52
CA PHE A 57 0.17 7.38 -17.85
C PHE A 57 -1.30 7.62 -18.18
N ASP A 58 -1.64 7.59 -19.47
CA ASP A 58 -3.03 7.73 -19.92
C ASP A 58 -3.84 6.47 -19.63
N VAL A 59 -4.80 6.57 -18.71
CA VAL A 59 -5.69 5.46 -18.33
C VAL A 59 -6.91 5.31 -19.24
N THR A 60 -7.16 6.25 -20.16
CA THR A 60 -8.31 6.22 -21.08
C THR A 60 -8.52 4.88 -21.79
N PRO A 61 -7.48 4.19 -22.33
CA PRO A 61 -7.68 2.93 -23.05
C PRO A 61 -7.96 1.72 -22.14
N ILE A 62 -7.69 1.83 -20.84
CA ILE A 62 -7.75 0.69 -19.90
C ILE A 62 -8.79 0.83 -18.80
N LEU A 63 -9.27 2.05 -18.53
CA LEU A 63 -10.25 2.29 -17.47
C LEU A 63 -11.60 1.75 -17.90
N ARG A 64 -12.05 0.68 -17.22
CA ARG A 64 -13.34 0.03 -17.49
C ARG A 64 -14.21 0.17 -16.24
N THR A 65 -15.42 0.69 -16.41
CA THR A 65 -16.42 0.83 -15.34
C THR A 65 -17.17 -0.48 -15.07
N SER A 66 -17.23 -1.36 -16.07
CA SER A 66 -17.88 -2.67 -15.98
C SER A 66 -16.85 -3.76 -15.72
N VAL A 67 -16.56 -4.03 -14.45
CA VAL A 67 -15.66 -5.13 -14.03
C VAL A 67 -16.47 -6.18 -13.27
N PRO A 68 -16.36 -7.47 -13.63
CA PRO A 68 -16.99 -8.54 -12.88
C PRO A 68 -16.54 -8.55 -11.41
N ILE A 69 -17.45 -8.85 -10.48
CA ILE A 69 -17.17 -8.87 -9.04
C ILE A 69 -15.99 -9.80 -8.71
N GLY A 70 -15.84 -10.93 -9.44
CA GLY A 70 -14.72 -11.86 -9.26
C GLY A 70 -13.35 -11.24 -9.59
N GLU A 71 -13.26 -10.49 -10.69
CA GLU A 71 -12.03 -9.78 -11.06
C GLU A 71 -11.71 -8.68 -10.04
N ALA A 72 -12.74 -7.97 -9.55
CA ALA A 72 -12.57 -6.96 -8.52
C ALA A 72 -12.08 -7.57 -7.19
N ALA A 73 -12.58 -8.76 -6.82
CA ALA A 73 -12.13 -9.47 -5.63
C ALA A 73 -10.67 -9.93 -5.75
N LEU A 74 -10.26 -10.42 -6.92
CA LEU A 74 -8.86 -10.75 -7.19
C LEU A 74 -7.96 -9.51 -7.11
N GLY A 75 -8.39 -8.37 -7.66
CA GLY A 75 -7.69 -7.10 -7.55
C GLY A 75 -7.52 -6.63 -6.10
N LEU A 76 -8.56 -6.79 -5.27
CA LEU A 76 -8.51 -6.47 -3.84
C LEU A 76 -7.50 -7.34 -3.08
N ILE A 77 -7.51 -8.64 -3.31
CA ILE A 77 -6.56 -9.59 -2.70
C ILE A 77 -5.13 -9.27 -3.15
N ALA A 78 -4.93 -9.04 -4.45
CA ALA A 78 -3.62 -8.67 -5.00
C ALA A 78 -3.10 -7.35 -4.40
N THR A 79 -3.97 -6.36 -4.22
CA THR A 79 -3.62 -5.07 -3.59
C THR A 79 -3.22 -5.27 -2.12
N PHE A 80 -3.96 -6.10 -1.37
CA PHE A 80 -3.62 -6.43 0.01
C PHE A 80 -2.25 -7.10 0.12
N ILE A 81 -2.00 -8.12 -0.72
CA ILE A 81 -0.73 -8.86 -0.71
C ILE A 81 0.43 -7.96 -1.15
N GLY A 82 0.28 -7.24 -2.26
CA GLY A 82 1.30 -6.33 -2.78
C GLY A 82 1.65 -5.24 -1.78
N GLY A 83 0.63 -4.62 -1.17
CA GLY A 83 0.82 -3.68 -0.08
C GLY A 83 1.50 -4.32 1.14
N GLY A 84 1.06 -5.51 1.54
CA GLY A 84 1.63 -6.22 2.68
C GLY A 84 3.11 -6.56 2.50
N LEU A 85 3.50 -6.95 1.28
CA LEU A 85 4.89 -7.18 0.91
C LEU A 85 5.68 -5.86 0.95
N ALA A 86 5.16 -4.79 0.35
CA ALA A 86 5.80 -3.48 0.38
C ALA A 86 6.03 -2.98 1.83
N GLY A 87 5.01 -3.06 2.69
CA GLY A 87 5.14 -2.72 4.11
C GLY A 87 6.15 -3.59 4.85
N SER A 88 6.16 -4.90 4.59
CA SER A 88 7.15 -5.80 5.19
C SER A 88 8.58 -5.47 4.76
N LEU A 89 8.77 -5.11 3.49
CA LEU A 89 10.06 -4.70 2.94
C LEU A 89 10.54 -3.38 3.53
N ILE A 90 9.65 -2.39 3.69
CA ILE A 90 9.97 -1.11 4.35
C ILE A 90 10.52 -1.37 5.75
N ALA A 91 9.85 -2.21 6.56
CA ALA A 91 10.34 -2.57 7.88
C ALA A 91 11.71 -3.28 7.82
N GLY A 92 11.91 -4.16 6.83
CA GLY A 92 13.19 -4.83 6.59
C GLY A 92 14.34 -3.84 6.32
N PHE A 93 14.16 -2.94 5.36
CA PHE A 93 15.16 -1.93 5.02
C PHE A 93 15.43 -0.95 6.17
N HIS A 94 14.36 -0.52 6.87
CA HIS A 94 14.51 0.32 8.05
C HIS A 94 15.36 -0.36 9.12
N ASN A 95 15.08 -1.63 9.42
CA ASN A 95 15.83 -2.41 10.40
C ASN A 95 17.28 -2.70 9.97
N LEU A 96 17.57 -2.80 8.67
CA LEU A 96 18.94 -2.93 8.16
C LEU A 96 19.75 -1.66 8.40
N GLY A 97 19.18 -0.48 8.17
CA GLY A 97 19.84 0.80 8.44
C GLY A 97 20.14 1.06 9.91
N LEU A 98 19.42 0.42 10.83
CA LEU A 98 19.68 0.48 12.28
C LEU A 98 20.83 -0.42 12.73
N ARG A 99 21.33 -1.32 11.87
CA ARG A 99 22.52 -2.12 12.18
C ARG A 99 23.73 -1.20 12.02
N LYS A 100 24.39 -0.86 13.12
CA LYS A 100 25.66 -0.11 13.11
C LYS A 100 26.66 -0.83 12.18
N PRO A 101 27.34 -0.14 11.24
CA PRO A 101 28.46 -0.76 10.53
C PRO A 101 29.50 -1.21 11.57
N ALA A 102 29.99 -2.44 11.40
CA ALA A 102 31.00 -3.05 12.27
C ALA A 102 32.29 -2.24 12.29
#